data_AF-A0A3A3G3U8-F1
#
_entry.id   AF-A0A3A3G3U8-F1
#
_cell.length_a   1.000
_cell.length_b   1.000
_cell.length_c   1.000
_cell.angle_alpha   90.00
_cell.angle_beta   90.00
_cell.angle_gamma   90.00
#
_symmetry.space_group_name_H-M   'P 1'
#
loop_
_entity.id
_entity.type
_entity.pdbx_description
1 polymer ?
#
loop_
_entity_poly.entity_id
_entity_poly.type
_entity_poly.pdbx_seq_one_letter_code
_entity_poly.pdbx_strand_id
1 'polypeptide(L)'
;MRPNVQATDAASGAAFQPLAPLLQSTPTDKVDAFRQRLVNLDRDKLIDLFGRAIASGKRVAAFLIADELTARGIPPAFRHLHAAETSYSLDQRFDLLLADLRWLRRWYPEHVKSIRYMRYRELFAFSESAFHRAAEYVFYEGRRPAWKIVASMSLTERQQWDCAWLRSAPIKKHDATTQAAHEQVFSALRDDLHSVRRTKKFTEEAAHTTLVRRHALWLCSRMAGGSPAETAIRYTQLTGIEITRDIAARQLQKVNETLIEKRLTMSKKK
;
A
#
# COMPACT_ATOMS: atom_id res chain seq x y z
N MET A 1 26.61 -5.59 -15.69
CA MET A 1 25.57 -6.11 -16.59
C MET A 1 24.21 -5.95 -15.94
N ARG A 2 23.34 -5.07 -16.46
CA ARG A 2 21.95 -4.99 -16.00
C ARG A 2 21.14 -6.03 -16.79
N PRO A 3 20.34 -6.89 -16.14
CA PRO A 3 19.49 -7.81 -16.87
C PRO A 3 18.56 -7.01 -17.77
N ASN A 4 18.56 -7.38 -19.05
CA ASN A 4 17.62 -6.88 -20.04
C ASN A 4 16.25 -7.47 -19.68
N VAL A 5 15.48 -6.76 -18.85
CA VAL A 5 14.10 -7.12 -18.54
C VAL A 5 13.28 -6.79 -19.79
N GLN A 6 13.40 -7.64 -20.81
CA GLN A 6 12.44 -7.67 -21.91
C GLN A 6 11.12 -8.12 -21.31
N ALA A 7 10.17 -7.17 -21.31
CA ALA A 7 8.84 -7.33 -20.81
C ALA A 7 8.16 -8.55 -21.45
N THR A 8 7.77 -9.51 -20.62
CA THR A 8 6.88 -10.63 -20.96
C THR A 8 5.42 -10.17 -21.12
N ASP A 9 5.18 -9.01 -21.74
CA ASP A 9 3.86 -8.40 -21.87
C ASP A 9 3.09 -8.84 -23.15
N ALA A 10 3.54 -9.90 -23.83
CA ALA A 10 2.92 -10.37 -25.08
C ALA A 10 1.60 -11.15 -24.90
N ALA A 11 1.11 -11.35 -23.68
CA ALA A 11 0.09 -12.38 -23.42
C ALA A 11 -1.39 -11.97 -23.59
N SER A 12 -1.73 -10.67 -23.76
CA SER A 12 -3.17 -10.29 -23.83
C SER A 12 -3.65 -9.66 -25.12
N GLY A 13 -2.77 -9.19 -26.02
CA GLY A 13 -3.16 -8.57 -27.31
C GLY A 13 -4.05 -7.31 -27.22
N ALA A 14 -4.58 -6.98 -26.04
CA ALA A 14 -5.42 -5.83 -25.80
C ALA A 14 -4.57 -4.55 -25.78
N ALA A 15 -4.95 -3.59 -26.61
CA ALA A 15 -4.33 -2.27 -26.60
C ALA A 15 -4.60 -1.57 -25.26
N PHE A 16 -3.59 -0.84 -24.76
CA PHE A 16 -3.73 0.00 -23.57
C PHE A 16 -4.87 1.01 -23.76
N GLN A 17 -5.73 1.15 -22.76
CA GLN A 17 -6.82 2.12 -22.78
C GLN A 17 -6.59 3.23 -21.74
N PRO A 18 -6.73 4.52 -22.09
CA PRO A 18 -6.72 5.57 -21.09
C PRO A 18 -7.99 5.55 -20.23
N LEU A 19 -7.88 5.90 -18.94
CA LEU A 19 -9.03 5.93 -18.03
C LEU A 19 -9.98 7.12 -18.29
N ALA A 20 -9.45 8.26 -18.76
CA ALA A 20 -10.25 9.48 -18.92
C ALA A 20 -11.44 9.32 -19.89
N PRO A 21 -11.29 8.71 -21.08
CA PRO A 21 -12.43 8.40 -21.96
C PRO A 21 -13.46 7.47 -21.31
N LEU A 22 -13.04 6.49 -20.51
CA LEU A 22 -13.95 5.59 -19.78
C LEU A 22 -14.78 6.34 -18.73
N LEU A 23 -14.17 7.31 -18.03
CA LEU A 23 -14.88 8.16 -17.09
C LEU A 23 -15.88 9.08 -17.79
N GLN A 24 -15.50 9.66 -18.93
CA GLN A 24 -16.36 10.55 -19.72
C GLN A 24 -17.57 9.83 -20.33
N SER A 25 -17.41 8.57 -20.74
CA SER A 25 -18.50 7.76 -21.28
C SER A 25 -19.41 7.15 -20.21
N THR A 26 -19.00 7.19 -18.93
CA THR A 26 -19.83 6.68 -17.84
C THR A 26 -20.84 7.75 -17.42
N PRO A 27 -22.15 7.43 -17.41
CA PRO A 27 -23.19 8.36 -16.95
C PRO A 27 -22.93 8.89 -15.54
N THR A 28 -23.05 10.21 -15.35
CA THR A 28 -22.73 10.89 -14.09
C THR A 28 -23.57 10.40 -12.91
N ASP A 29 -24.86 10.15 -13.14
CA ASP A 29 -25.79 9.55 -12.18
C ASP A 29 -25.30 8.19 -11.65
N LYS A 30 -24.76 7.33 -12.53
CA LYS A 30 -24.19 6.04 -12.14
C LYS A 30 -22.91 6.19 -11.32
N VAL A 31 -22.07 7.16 -11.68
CA VAL A 31 -20.84 7.46 -10.91
C VAL A 31 -21.22 7.93 -9.51
N ASP A 32 -22.18 8.84 -9.39
CA ASP A 32 -22.58 9.41 -8.11
C ASP A 32 -23.31 8.38 -7.24
N ALA A 33 -24.21 7.57 -7.81
CA ALA A 33 -24.84 6.46 -7.11
C ALA A 33 -23.82 5.39 -6.67
N PHE A 34 -22.73 5.18 -7.43
CA PHE A 34 -21.64 4.31 -6.99
C PHE A 34 -20.89 4.92 -5.81
N ARG A 35 -20.49 6.20 -5.87
CA ARG A 35 -19.83 6.91 -4.77
C ARG A 35 -20.64 6.88 -3.47
N GLN A 36 -21.94 7.16 -3.54
CA GLN A 36 -22.83 7.12 -2.38
C GLN A 36 -22.86 5.74 -1.71
N ARG A 37 -22.82 4.66 -2.50
CA ARG A 37 -22.73 3.30 -1.95
C ARG A 37 -21.40 3.04 -1.25
N LEU A 38 -20.29 3.56 -1.79
CA LEU A 38 -18.97 3.35 -1.20
C LEU A 38 -18.86 3.95 0.21
N VAL A 39 -19.47 5.11 0.46
CA VAL A 39 -19.45 5.80 1.77
C VAL A 39 -19.94 4.88 2.90
N ASN A 40 -20.93 4.04 2.63
CA ASN A 40 -21.55 3.17 3.64
C ASN A 40 -20.83 1.82 3.84
N LEU A 41 -19.81 1.51 3.04
CA LEU A 41 -19.05 0.28 3.18
C LEU A 41 -18.00 0.43 4.27
N ASP A 42 -17.75 -0.66 5.01
CA ASP A 42 -16.60 -0.71 5.92
C ASP A 42 -15.27 -0.79 5.15
N ARG A 43 -14.19 -0.54 5.88
CA ARG A 43 -12.82 -0.49 5.35
C ARG A 43 -12.42 -1.77 4.61
N ASP A 44 -12.64 -2.92 5.23
CA ASP A 44 -12.14 -4.19 4.71
C ASP A 44 -12.92 -4.61 3.46
N LYS A 45 -14.24 -4.39 3.43
CA LYS A 45 -15.05 -4.55 2.22
C LYS A 45 -14.60 -3.65 1.08
N LEU A 46 -14.20 -2.41 1.36
CA LEU A 46 -13.67 -1.50 0.33
C LEU A 46 -12.33 -2.01 -0.24
N ILE A 47 -11.42 -2.48 0.62
CA ILE A 47 -10.14 -3.07 0.20
C ILE A 47 -10.39 -4.31 -0.67
N ASP A 48 -11.29 -5.20 -0.25
CA ASP A 48 -11.65 -6.40 -1.01
C ASP A 48 -12.32 -6.08 -2.35
N LEU A 49 -13.21 -5.08 -2.37
CA LEU A 49 -13.83 -4.61 -3.62
C LEU A 49 -12.81 -3.99 -4.56
N PHE A 50 -11.84 -3.23 -4.05
CA PHE A 50 -10.77 -2.66 -4.84
C PHE A 50 -9.91 -3.75 -5.49
N GLY A 51 -9.46 -4.73 -4.71
CA GLY A 51 -8.72 -5.90 -5.21
C GLY A 51 -9.47 -6.63 -6.32
N ARG A 52 -10.75 -6.92 -6.10
CA ARG A 52 -11.62 -7.56 -7.11
C ARG A 52 -11.81 -6.69 -8.36
N ALA A 53 -11.97 -5.37 -8.20
CA ALA A 53 -12.14 -4.46 -9.32
C ALA A 53 -10.90 -4.41 -10.22
N ILE A 54 -9.70 -4.34 -9.62
CA ILE A 54 -8.42 -4.41 -10.35
C ILE A 54 -8.30 -5.76 -11.06
N ALA A 55 -8.49 -6.88 -10.35
CA ALA A 55 -8.36 -8.22 -10.91
C ALA A 55 -9.33 -8.48 -12.08
N SER A 56 -10.54 -7.94 -12.01
CA SER A 56 -11.56 -8.09 -13.06
C SER A 56 -11.54 -7.00 -14.14
N GLY A 57 -10.57 -6.08 -14.11
CA GLY A 57 -10.47 -5.00 -15.10
C GLY A 57 -11.64 -3.98 -15.04
N LYS A 58 -12.32 -3.86 -13.90
CA LYS A 58 -13.39 -2.86 -13.69
C LYS A 58 -12.79 -1.50 -13.35
N ARG A 59 -12.11 -0.89 -14.31
CA ARG A 59 -11.20 0.26 -14.13
C ARG A 59 -11.86 1.50 -13.51
N VAL A 60 -13.04 1.88 -14.00
CA VAL A 60 -13.81 3.01 -13.44
C VAL A 60 -14.19 2.74 -11.98
N ALA A 61 -14.65 1.52 -11.66
CA ALA A 61 -14.97 1.15 -10.28
C ALA A 61 -13.72 1.15 -9.40
N ALA A 62 -12.61 0.56 -9.87
CA ALA A 62 -11.34 0.55 -9.16
C ALA A 62 -10.86 1.96 -8.83
N PHE A 63 -10.95 2.89 -9.78
CA PHE A 63 -10.60 4.30 -9.58
C PHE A 63 -11.48 4.97 -8.52
N LEU A 64 -12.80 4.80 -8.58
CA LEU A 64 -13.72 5.39 -7.61
C LEU A 64 -13.52 4.82 -6.20
N ILE A 65 -13.25 3.51 -6.09
CA ILE A 65 -12.92 2.88 -4.80
C ILE A 65 -11.56 3.39 -4.28
N ALA A 66 -10.56 3.56 -5.15
CA ALA A 66 -9.26 4.12 -4.78
C ALA A 66 -9.38 5.57 -4.26
N ASP A 67 -10.24 6.39 -4.88
CA ASP A 67 -10.54 7.75 -4.42
C ASP A 67 -11.17 7.73 -3.02
N GLU A 68 -12.15 6.86 -2.77
CA GLU A 68 -12.75 6.70 -1.44
C GLU A 68 -11.74 6.21 -0.38
N LEU A 69 -10.94 5.18 -0.69
CA LEU A 69 -9.88 4.71 0.19
C LEU A 69 -8.85 5.80 0.50
N THR A 70 -8.56 6.67 -0.48
CA THR A 70 -7.69 7.83 -0.29
C THR A 70 -8.32 8.87 0.63
N ALA A 71 -9.61 9.14 0.47
CA ALA A 71 -10.36 10.06 1.33
C ALA A 71 -10.37 9.60 2.79
N ARG A 72 -10.45 8.28 3.03
CA ARG A 72 -10.38 7.64 4.36
C ARG A 72 -8.97 7.50 4.93
N GLY A 73 -7.94 7.98 4.23
CA GLY A 73 -6.56 7.91 4.72
C GLY A 73 -5.95 6.50 4.70
N ILE A 74 -6.43 5.61 3.82
CA ILE A 74 -5.85 4.28 3.64
C ILE A 74 -4.84 4.34 2.48
N PRO A 75 -3.52 4.25 2.73
CA PRO A 75 -2.50 4.33 1.68
C PRO A 75 -2.59 3.14 0.72
N PRO A 76 -2.24 3.32 -0.57
CA PRO A 76 -2.19 2.26 -1.57
C PRO A 76 -1.48 0.98 -1.11
N ALA A 77 -0.39 1.12 -0.35
CA ALA A 77 0.35 -0.01 0.21
C ALA A 77 -0.48 -0.98 1.06
N PHE A 78 -1.61 -0.54 1.63
CA PHE A 78 -2.51 -1.38 2.44
C PHE A 78 -3.75 -1.87 1.68
N ARG A 79 -3.89 -1.53 0.38
CA ARG A 79 -5.09 -1.87 -0.40
C ARG A 79 -4.97 -3.19 -1.16
N HIS A 80 -3.77 -3.76 -1.24
CA HIS A 80 -3.47 -4.94 -2.06
C HIS A 80 -2.48 -5.91 -1.40
N LEU A 81 -2.65 -6.20 -0.11
CA LEU A 81 -1.71 -7.02 0.66
C LEU A 81 -1.58 -8.48 0.16
N HIS A 82 -2.41 -8.93 -0.80
CA HIS A 82 -2.53 -10.34 -1.20
C HIS A 82 -2.32 -10.63 -2.70
N ALA A 83 -2.04 -9.64 -3.54
CA ALA A 83 -1.90 -9.87 -4.98
C ALA A 83 -0.43 -9.94 -5.40
N ALA A 84 0.00 -11.08 -5.95
CA ALA A 84 1.35 -11.22 -6.50
C ALA A 84 1.54 -10.26 -7.70
N GLU A 85 2.56 -9.38 -7.61
CA GLU A 85 2.84 -8.33 -8.62
C GLU A 85 3.09 -8.86 -10.05
N THR A 86 3.27 -10.16 -10.24
CA THR A 86 3.87 -10.76 -11.43
C THR A 86 2.95 -10.92 -12.64
N SER A 87 1.67 -10.53 -12.56
CA SER A 87 0.71 -10.77 -13.66
C SER A 87 -0.18 -9.58 -14.06
N TYR A 88 0.10 -8.36 -13.60
CA TYR A 88 -0.73 -7.21 -13.97
C TYR A 88 -0.61 -6.83 -15.45
N SER A 89 -1.76 -6.66 -16.10
CA SER A 89 -1.86 -6.05 -17.44
C SER A 89 -1.43 -4.58 -17.43
N LEU A 90 -1.20 -4.00 -18.62
CA LEU A 90 -0.86 -2.57 -18.73
C LEU A 90 -1.92 -1.66 -18.09
N ASP A 91 -3.19 -1.96 -18.31
CA ASP A 91 -4.32 -1.25 -17.73
C ASP A 91 -4.32 -1.34 -16.19
N GLN A 92 -4.10 -2.53 -15.64
CA GLN A 92 -4.03 -2.72 -14.18
C GLN A 92 -2.84 -1.95 -13.58
N ARG A 93 -1.67 -1.99 -14.23
CA ARG A 93 -0.50 -1.20 -13.80
C ARG A 93 -0.80 0.29 -13.83
N PHE A 94 -1.53 0.79 -14.83
CA PHE A 94 -1.93 2.18 -14.89
C PHE A 94 -2.93 2.54 -13.78
N ASP A 95 -3.90 1.68 -13.49
CA ASP A 95 -4.88 1.92 -12.43
C ASP A 95 -4.21 1.94 -11.04
N LEU A 96 -3.21 1.08 -10.81
CA LEU A 96 -2.37 1.11 -9.60
C LEU A 96 -1.53 2.40 -9.51
N LEU A 97 -0.95 2.84 -10.63
CA LEU A 97 -0.25 4.13 -10.70
C LEU A 97 -1.19 5.29 -10.36
N LEU A 98 -2.42 5.31 -10.88
CA LEU A 98 -3.39 6.35 -10.58
C LEU A 98 -3.76 6.37 -9.10
N ALA A 99 -3.93 5.21 -8.47
CA ALA A 99 -4.17 5.10 -7.03
C ALA A 99 -3.03 5.70 -6.21
N ASP A 100 -1.77 5.45 -6.59
CA ASP A 100 -0.60 6.05 -5.95
C ASP A 100 -0.54 7.56 -6.14
N LEU A 101 -0.73 8.04 -7.37
CA LEU A 101 -0.69 9.47 -7.68
C LEU A 101 -1.81 10.25 -6.97
N ARG A 102 -3.01 9.67 -6.85
CA ARG A 102 -4.12 10.22 -6.06
C ARG A 102 -3.77 10.35 -4.59
N TRP A 103 -3.16 9.31 -4.02
CA TRP A 103 -2.67 9.35 -2.65
C TRP A 103 -1.67 10.47 -2.45
N LEU A 104 -0.66 10.55 -3.31
CA LEU A 104 0.39 11.58 -3.24
C LEU A 104 -0.20 12.99 -3.36
N ARG A 105 -1.12 13.21 -4.32
CA ARG A 105 -1.78 14.50 -4.52
C ARG A 105 -2.60 14.94 -3.30
N ARG A 106 -3.28 14.00 -2.63
CA ARG A 106 -4.13 14.29 -1.46
C ARG A 106 -3.30 14.52 -0.18
N TRP A 107 -2.36 13.62 0.11
CA TRP A 107 -1.69 13.54 1.41
C TRP A 107 -0.31 14.21 1.45
N TYR A 108 0.26 14.53 0.28
CA TYR A 108 1.54 15.23 0.15
C TYR A 108 1.48 16.41 -0.84
N PRO A 109 0.51 17.33 -0.73
CA PRO A 109 0.34 18.42 -1.71
C PRO A 109 1.59 19.31 -1.81
N GLU A 110 2.26 19.56 -0.68
CA GLU A 110 3.47 20.39 -0.62
C GLU A 110 4.66 19.81 -1.39
N HIS A 111 4.64 18.49 -1.66
CA HIS A 111 5.70 17.80 -2.39
C HIS A 111 5.90 18.33 -3.81
N VAL A 112 4.87 18.97 -4.39
CA VAL A 112 4.95 19.62 -5.71
C VAL A 112 6.16 20.57 -5.82
N LYS A 113 6.55 21.21 -4.71
CA LYS A 113 7.70 22.14 -4.64
C LYS A 113 9.04 21.43 -4.88
N SER A 114 9.14 20.16 -4.51
CA SER A 114 10.34 19.32 -4.67
C SER A 114 10.47 18.69 -6.07
N ILE A 115 9.44 18.79 -6.90
CA ILE A 115 9.44 18.24 -8.26
C ILE A 115 10.11 19.24 -9.20
N ARG A 116 11.17 18.79 -9.89
CA ARG A 116 11.91 19.63 -10.84
C ARG A 116 11.17 19.87 -12.15
N TYR A 117 10.53 18.83 -12.69
CA TYR A 117 9.97 18.85 -14.04
C TYR A 117 8.51 19.31 -14.02
N MET A 118 8.19 20.36 -14.79
CA MET A 118 6.85 20.96 -14.83
C MET A 118 5.75 19.94 -15.14
N ARG A 119 5.99 19.03 -16.10
CA ARG A 119 5.06 17.96 -16.48
C ARG A 119 4.69 17.02 -15.32
N TYR A 120 5.59 16.80 -14.37
CA TYR A 120 5.31 16.01 -13.18
C TYR A 120 4.62 16.83 -12.08
N ARG A 121 4.78 18.16 -12.08
CA ARG A 121 4.00 19.05 -11.21
C ARG A 121 2.52 19.06 -11.59
N GLU A 122 2.20 18.87 -12.87
CA GLU A 122 0.82 18.74 -13.36
C GLU A 122 0.06 17.56 -12.73
N LEU A 123 0.76 16.55 -12.21
CA LEU A 123 0.16 15.46 -11.42
C LEU A 123 -0.47 15.93 -10.10
N PHE A 124 -0.13 17.14 -9.66
CA PHE A 124 -0.68 17.79 -8.48
C PHE A 124 -1.62 18.96 -8.83
N ALA A 125 -1.90 19.19 -10.12
CA ALA A 125 -2.76 20.28 -10.58
C ALA A 125 -4.20 20.15 -10.07
N PHE A 126 -4.95 21.27 -10.05
CA PHE A 126 -6.33 21.29 -9.51
C PHE A 126 -7.38 20.66 -10.43
N SER A 127 -7.14 20.56 -11.75
CA SER A 127 -8.12 19.97 -12.67
C SER A 127 -7.89 18.49 -12.94
N GLU A 128 -8.99 17.72 -12.96
CA GLU A 128 -8.97 16.28 -13.24
C GLU A 128 -8.45 15.95 -14.65
N SER A 129 -8.80 16.78 -15.64
CA SER A 129 -8.32 16.61 -17.02
C SER A 129 -6.81 16.79 -17.14
N ALA A 130 -6.21 17.76 -16.43
CA ALA A 130 -4.75 17.91 -16.42
C ALA A 130 -4.08 16.73 -15.72
N PHE A 131 -4.63 16.29 -14.59
CA PHE A 131 -4.14 15.13 -13.84
C PHE A 131 -4.07 13.86 -14.71
N HIS A 132 -5.16 13.50 -15.39
CA HIS A 132 -5.20 12.27 -16.20
C HIS A 132 -4.24 12.33 -17.40
N ARG A 133 -4.16 13.47 -18.10
CA ARG A 133 -3.22 13.64 -19.22
C ARG A 133 -1.77 13.55 -18.77
N ALA A 134 -1.44 14.16 -17.62
CA ALA A 134 -0.11 14.06 -17.05
C ALA A 134 0.21 12.62 -16.61
N ALA A 135 -0.74 11.92 -15.97
CA ALA A 135 -0.59 10.53 -15.55
C ALA A 135 -0.32 9.60 -16.75
N GLU A 136 -1.09 9.72 -17.83
CA GLU A 136 -0.90 8.95 -19.05
C GLU A 136 0.48 9.23 -19.69
N TYR A 137 0.88 10.50 -19.76
CA TYR A 137 2.19 10.89 -20.27
C TYR A 137 3.35 10.30 -19.45
N VAL A 138 3.25 10.28 -18.11
CA VAL A 138 4.33 9.72 -17.28
C VAL A 138 4.36 8.19 -17.33
N PHE A 139 3.20 7.55 -17.49
CA PHE A 139 3.11 6.10 -17.66
C PHE A 139 3.69 5.64 -19.00
N TYR A 140 3.39 6.37 -20.06
CA TYR A 140 3.86 6.14 -21.43
C TYR A 140 3.65 4.68 -21.87
N GLU A 141 2.41 4.20 -21.82
CA GLU A 141 2.02 2.83 -22.17
C GLU A 141 2.86 1.76 -21.44
N GLY A 142 3.26 2.04 -20.19
CA GLY A 142 4.09 1.15 -19.38
C GLY A 142 5.57 1.11 -19.79
N ARG A 143 5.99 1.81 -20.85
CA ARG A 143 7.39 1.87 -21.29
C ARG A 143 8.28 2.58 -20.27
N ARG A 144 7.71 3.42 -19.40
CA ARG A 144 8.45 4.09 -18.32
C ARG A 144 8.38 3.24 -17.04
N PRO A 145 9.50 2.66 -16.59
CA PRO A 145 9.49 1.87 -15.36
C PRO A 145 9.25 2.77 -14.13
N ALA A 146 8.58 2.24 -13.11
CA ALA A 146 8.20 2.95 -11.89
C ALA A 146 9.35 3.74 -11.25
N TRP A 147 10.56 3.15 -11.17
CA TRP A 147 11.72 3.82 -10.56
C TRP A 147 12.13 5.13 -11.27
N LYS A 148 11.90 5.25 -12.59
CA LYS A 148 12.16 6.51 -13.32
C LYS A 148 11.13 7.58 -12.98
N ILE A 149 9.88 7.17 -12.78
CA ILE A 149 8.79 8.06 -12.35
C ILE A 149 9.07 8.55 -10.93
N VAL A 150 9.38 7.64 -10.01
CA VAL A 150 9.80 7.91 -8.63
C VAL A 150 10.94 8.93 -8.59
N ALA A 151 12.00 8.71 -9.38
CA ALA A 151 13.15 9.61 -9.44
C ALA A 151 12.78 10.99 -10.02
N SER A 152 11.95 11.04 -11.06
CA SER A 152 11.53 12.31 -11.69
C SER A 152 10.61 13.13 -10.80
N MET A 153 9.86 12.47 -9.93
CA MET A 153 9.01 13.09 -8.90
C MET A 153 9.77 13.38 -7.60
N SER A 154 11.06 13.01 -7.48
CA SER A 154 11.84 13.17 -6.25
C SER A 154 11.17 12.55 -5.01
N LEU A 155 10.48 11.40 -5.14
CA LEU A 155 9.73 10.84 -4.01
C LEU A 155 10.67 10.38 -2.88
N THR A 156 10.36 10.78 -1.66
CA THR A 156 11.04 10.32 -0.44
C THR A 156 10.74 8.84 -0.17
N GLU A 157 11.56 8.18 0.65
CA GLU A 157 11.30 6.80 1.07
C GLU A 157 9.94 6.66 1.76
N ARG A 158 9.59 7.62 2.63
CA ARG A 158 8.29 7.67 3.31
C ARG A 158 7.12 7.63 2.32
N GLN A 159 7.17 8.46 1.27
CA GLN A 159 6.13 8.52 0.25
C GLN A 159 6.06 7.24 -0.57
N GLN A 160 7.21 6.65 -0.91
CA GLN A 160 7.27 5.37 -1.63
C GLN A 160 6.68 4.22 -0.81
N TRP A 161 6.84 4.22 0.52
CA TRP A 161 6.21 3.23 1.40
C TRP A 161 4.68 3.30 1.40
N ASP A 162 4.09 4.46 1.13
CA ASP A 162 2.64 4.58 1.04
C ASP A 162 2.10 4.12 -0.30
N CYS A 163 2.91 4.21 -1.35
CA CYS A 163 2.57 3.76 -2.69
C CYS A 163 2.58 2.23 -2.78
N ALA A 164 1.84 1.64 -3.71
CA ALA A 164 1.89 0.23 -4.05
C ALA A 164 2.81 -0.02 -5.25
N TRP A 165 2.69 0.78 -6.30
CA TRP A 165 3.40 0.60 -7.56
C TRP A 165 4.63 1.53 -7.70
N LEU A 166 4.52 2.79 -7.29
CA LEU A 166 5.56 3.82 -7.33
C LEU A 166 6.65 3.61 -6.27
N ARG A 167 7.41 2.53 -6.42
CA ARG A 167 8.50 2.13 -5.52
C ARG A 167 9.80 1.95 -6.28
N SER A 168 10.89 2.44 -5.70
CA SER A 168 12.24 2.11 -6.13
C SER A 168 12.59 0.65 -5.78
N ALA A 169 13.64 0.12 -6.43
CA ALA A 169 14.10 -1.25 -6.19
C ALA A 169 14.51 -1.52 -4.72
N PRO A 170 15.18 -0.60 -3.99
CA PRO A 170 15.45 -0.78 -2.56
C PRO A 170 14.19 -0.96 -1.71
N ILE A 171 13.16 -0.13 -1.94
CA ILE A 171 11.89 -0.23 -1.21
C ILE A 171 11.18 -1.55 -1.53
N LYS A 172 11.11 -1.95 -2.80
CA LYS A 172 10.55 -3.25 -3.20
C LYS A 172 11.29 -4.43 -2.57
N LYS A 173 12.63 -4.38 -2.53
CA LYS A 173 13.45 -5.42 -1.88
C LYS A 173 13.18 -5.50 -0.38
N HIS A 174 13.05 -4.35 0.29
CA HIS A 174 12.75 -4.30 1.71
C HIS A 174 11.34 -4.84 2.01
N ASP A 175 10.36 -4.52 1.17
CA ASP A 175 9.00 -5.06 1.29
C ASP A 175 9.01 -6.57 1.08
N ALA A 176 9.64 -7.08 0.02
CA ALA A 176 9.79 -8.51 -0.22
C ALA A 176 10.47 -9.25 0.95
N THR A 177 11.50 -8.65 1.56
CA THR A 177 12.17 -9.21 2.74
C THR A 177 11.23 -9.23 3.95
N THR A 178 10.39 -8.20 4.10
CA THR A 178 9.38 -8.13 5.16
C THR A 178 8.31 -9.20 4.96
N GLN A 179 7.80 -9.37 3.74
CA GLN A 179 6.84 -10.42 3.40
C GLN A 179 7.42 -11.82 3.61
N ALA A 180 8.68 -12.07 3.22
CA ALA A 180 9.35 -13.35 3.46
C ALA A 180 9.51 -13.69 4.96
N ALA A 181 9.60 -12.68 5.82
CA ALA A 181 9.70 -12.86 7.27
C ALA A 181 8.34 -12.97 7.98
N HIS A 182 7.23 -12.73 7.27
CA HIS A 182 5.89 -12.58 7.84
C HIS A 182 5.47 -13.79 8.69
N GLU A 183 5.49 -15.00 8.11
CA GLU A 183 5.08 -16.22 8.81
C GLU A 183 5.99 -16.56 9.98
N GLN A 184 7.31 -16.38 9.83
CA GLN A 184 8.28 -16.64 10.88
C GLN A 184 8.04 -15.71 12.09
N VAL A 185 7.81 -14.42 11.84
CA VAL A 185 7.54 -13.45 12.91
C VAL A 185 6.19 -13.72 13.57
N PHE A 186 5.15 -14.01 12.79
CA PHE A 186 3.85 -14.38 13.33
C PHE A 186 3.95 -15.60 14.25
N SER A 187 4.65 -16.66 13.83
CA SER A 187 4.85 -17.84 14.67
C SER A 187 5.66 -17.54 15.92
N ALA A 188 6.72 -16.73 15.84
CA ALA A 188 7.52 -16.38 17.01
C ALA A 188 6.69 -15.60 18.05
N LEU A 189 5.85 -14.66 17.61
CA LEU A 189 4.95 -13.91 18.48
C LEU A 189 3.86 -14.80 19.09
N ARG A 190 3.36 -15.78 18.33
CA ARG A 190 2.40 -16.77 18.81
C ARG A 190 3.02 -17.63 19.92
N ASP A 191 4.24 -18.13 19.71
CA ASP A 191 4.97 -18.94 20.68
C ASP A 191 5.19 -18.18 22.02
N ASP A 192 5.61 -16.90 21.95
CA ASP A 192 5.76 -16.02 23.14
C ASP A 192 4.43 -15.94 23.92
N LEU A 193 3.33 -15.68 23.24
CA LEU A 193 2.02 -15.56 23.88
C LEU A 193 1.53 -16.87 24.51
N HIS A 194 1.89 -18.03 23.96
CA HIS A 194 1.58 -19.32 24.59
C HIS A 194 2.44 -19.61 25.82
N SER A 195 3.66 -19.07 25.89
CA SER A 195 4.55 -19.24 27.04
C SER A 195 4.16 -18.37 28.25
N VAL A 196 3.43 -17.28 28.03
CA VAL A 196 2.87 -16.45 29.10
C VAL A 196 1.76 -17.22 29.81
N ARG A 197 1.88 -17.42 31.14
CA ARG A 197 0.85 -18.09 31.96
C ARG A 197 -0.51 -17.45 31.74
N ARG A 198 -1.45 -18.21 31.18
CA ARG A 198 -2.86 -17.81 31.03
C ARG A 198 -3.46 -17.59 32.42
N THR A 199 -3.72 -16.35 32.77
CA THR A 199 -4.46 -16.00 33.99
C THR A 199 -5.96 -16.03 33.70
N LYS A 200 -6.82 -16.11 34.73
CA LYS A 200 -8.28 -15.98 34.57
C LYS A 200 -8.69 -14.70 33.79
N LYS A 201 -7.84 -13.67 33.77
CA LYS A 201 -8.08 -12.39 33.07
C LYS A 201 -7.60 -12.37 31.61
N PHE A 202 -6.77 -13.33 31.18
CA PHE A 202 -6.21 -13.37 29.84
C PHE A 202 -6.78 -14.57 29.07
N THR A 203 -7.88 -14.32 28.36
CA THR A 203 -8.58 -15.31 27.54
C THR A 203 -7.84 -15.60 26.24
N GLU A 204 -8.25 -16.66 25.55
CA GLU A 204 -7.73 -17.00 24.22
C GLU A 204 -8.01 -15.93 23.17
N GLU A 205 -9.19 -15.31 23.24
CA GLU A 205 -9.56 -14.19 22.36
C GLU A 205 -8.66 -12.95 22.60
N ALA A 206 -8.35 -12.64 23.84
CA ALA A 206 -7.41 -11.56 24.19
C ALA A 206 -5.99 -11.86 23.69
N ALA A 207 -5.57 -13.12 23.76
CA ALA A 207 -4.29 -13.57 23.21
C ALA A 207 -4.26 -13.41 21.69
N HIS A 208 -5.30 -13.85 20.98
CA HIS A 208 -5.40 -13.72 19.53
C HIS A 208 -5.40 -12.24 19.09
N THR A 209 -6.19 -11.39 19.76
CA THR A 209 -6.21 -9.95 19.48
C THR A 209 -4.84 -9.30 19.70
N THR A 210 -4.14 -9.71 20.76
CA THR A 210 -2.78 -9.22 21.04
C THR A 210 -1.79 -9.67 19.97
N LEU A 211 -1.88 -10.93 19.52
CA LEU A 211 -1.05 -11.47 18.45
C LEU A 211 -1.21 -10.68 17.15
N VAL A 212 -2.45 -10.51 16.70
CA VAL A 212 -2.79 -9.77 15.47
C VAL A 212 -2.30 -8.32 15.58
N ARG A 213 -2.53 -7.65 16.72
CA ARG A 213 -2.05 -6.28 16.94
C ARG A 213 -0.53 -6.18 16.89
N ARG A 214 0.21 -7.03 17.62
CA ARG A 214 1.68 -7.00 17.65
C ARG A 214 2.27 -7.27 16.27
N HIS A 215 1.69 -8.22 15.55
CA HIS A 215 2.10 -8.54 14.19
C HIS A 215 1.86 -7.38 13.22
N ALA A 216 0.69 -6.74 13.26
CA ALA A 216 0.42 -5.55 12.46
C ALA A 216 1.36 -4.38 12.80
N LEU A 217 1.65 -4.16 14.09
CA LEU A 217 2.62 -3.13 14.52
C LEU A 217 4.04 -3.42 14.01
N TRP A 218 4.46 -4.68 14.04
CA TRP A 218 5.72 -5.08 13.45
C TRP A 218 5.78 -4.70 11.96
N LEU A 219 4.77 -5.07 11.16
CA LEU A 219 4.70 -4.69 9.75
C LEU A 219 4.78 -3.16 9.56
N CYS A 220 3.96 -2.40 10.28
CA CYS A 220 3.96 -0.94 10.21
C CYS A 220 5.32 -0.33 10.58
N SER A 221 6.03 -0.90 11.56
CA SER A 221 7.36 -0.42 11.98
C SER A 221 8.43 -0.59 10.90
N ARG A 222 8.30 -1.61 10.03
CA ARG A 222 9.19 -1.82 8.89
C ARG A 222 9.10 -0.69 7.88
N MET A 223 7.91 -0.11 7.73
CA MET A 223 7.64 1.02 6.83
C MET A 223 7.95 2.38 7.50
N ALA A 224 7.88 2.44 8.83
CA ALA A 224 8.08 3.65 9.61
C ALA A 224 9.55 3.90 10.04
N GLY A 225 10.49 3.04 9.61
CA GLY A 225 11.89 3.13 10.04
C GLY A 225 12.06 3.01 11.57
N GLY A 226 11.16 2.29 12.25
CA GLY A 226 11.20 2.10 13.70
C GLY A 226 10.65 3.26 14.55
N SER A 227 10.19 4.37 13.95
CA SER A 227 9.55 5.46 14.71
C SER A 227 8.20 5.02 15.32
N PRO A 228 8.01 5.06 16.65
CA PRO A 228 6.75 4.65 17.26
C PRO A 228 5.56 5.54 16.89
N ALA A 229 5.80 6.84 16.69
CA ALA A 229 4.74 7.78 16.30
C ALA A 229 4.23 7.48 14.89
N GLU A 230 5.15 7.31 13.93
CA GLU A 230 4.81 6.93 12.56
C GLU A 230 4.21 5.53 12.49
N THR A 231 4.66 4.60 13.35
CA THR A 231 4.07 3.26 13.45
C THR A 231 2.61 3.33 13.92
N ALA A 232 2.28 4.16 14.91
CA ALA A 232 0.91 4.35 15.38
C ALA A 232 -0.02 4.90 14.28
N ILE A 233 0.47 5.89 13.51
CA ILE A 233 -0.25 6.43 12.34
C ILE A 233 -0.50 5.31 11.33
N ARG A 234 0.55 4.58 10.93
CA ARG A 234 0.42 3.48 9.96
C ARG A 234 -0.48 2.35 10.46
N TYR A 235 -0.45 2.04 11.75
CA TYR A 235 -1.35 1.05 12.36
C TYR A 235 -2.80 1.48 12.23
N THR A 236 -3.10 2.75 12.50
CA THR A 236 -4.44 3.33 12.32
C THR A 236 -4.89 3.21 10.86
N GLN A 237 -4.01 3.57 9.91
CA GLN A 237 -4.29 3.42 8.47
C GLN A 237 -4.51 1.95 8.05
N LEU A 238 -3.78 1.02 8.67
CA LEU A 238 -3.85 -0.42 8.40
C LEU A 238 -5.06 -1.11 9.06
N THR A 239 -5.59 -0.59 10.16
CA THR A 239 -6.61 -1.31 10.96
C THR A 239 -7.87 -0.51 11.23
N GLY A 240 -7.85 0.81 11.03
CA GLY A 240 -8.88 1.73 11.49
C GLY A 240 -8.87 1.98 13.00
N ILE A 241 -7.98 1.34 13.76
CA ILE A 241 -7.92 1.44 15.22
C ILE A 241 -6.83 2.44 15.61
N GLU A 242 -7.24 3.53 16.26
CA GLU A 242 -6.31 4.51 16.79
C GLU A 242 -5.57 3.98 18.02
N ILE A 243 -4.26 4.25 18.06
CA ILE A 243 -3.41 3.98 19.22
C ILE A 243 -2.45 5.15 19.44
N THR A 244 -2.02 5.35 20.67
CA THR A 244 -1.02 6.38 20.98
C THR A 244 0.40 5.92 20.64
N ARG A 245 1.31 6.89 20.49
CA ARG A 245 2.76 6.65 20.36
C ARG A 245 3.29 5.72 21.46
N ASP A 246 2.86 5.92 22.70
CA ASP A 246 3.36 5.16 23.85
C ASP A 246 2.85 3.72 23.87
N ILE A 247 1.62 3.49 23.37
CA ILE A 247 1.12 2.13 23.16
C ILE A 247 1.96 1.45 22.07
N ALA A 248 2.20 2.11 20.94
CA ALA A 248 3.03 1.57 19.87
C ALA A 248 4.46 1.25 20.36
N ALA A 249 5.10 2.17 21.10
CA ALA A 249 6.45 1.98 21.62
C ALA A 249 6.54 0.75 22.54
N ARG A 250 5.64 0.62 23.52
CA ARG A 250 5.62 -0.53 24.44
C ARG A 250 5.39 -1.86 23.72
N GLN A 251 4.48 -1.90 22.75
CA GLN A 251 4.22 -3.12 21.99
C GLN A 251 5.40 -3.48 21.08
N LEU A 252 6.03 -2.50 20.42
CA LEU A 252 7.21 -2.72 19.59
C LEU A 252 8.41 -3.20 20.41
N GLN A 253 8.59 -2.69 21.63
CA GLN A 253 9.62 -3.20 22.54
C GLN A 253 9.43 -4.71 22.78
N LYS A 254 8.21 -5.13 23.14
CA LYS A 254 7.94 -6.55 23.39
C LYS A 254 8.08 -7.42 22.13
N VAL A 255 7.71 -6.89 20.96
CA VAL A 255 7.97 -7.55 19.67
C VAL A 255 9.48 -7.76 19.47
N ASN A 256 10.28 -6.72 19.68
CA ASN A 256 11.73 -6.79 19.49
C ASN A 256 12.41 -7.77 20.45
N GLU A 257 12.04 -7.75 21.74
CA GLU A 257 12.51 -8.71 22.74
C GLU A 257 12.25 -10.15 22.29
N THR A 258 11.01 -10.44 21.89
CA THR A 258 10.60 -11.77 21.39
C THR A 258 11.44 -12.23 20.21
N LEU A 259 11.69 -11.34 19.24
CA LEU A 259 12.46 -11.67 18.04
C LEU A 259 13.95 -11.85 18.32
N ILE A 260 14.52 -11.10 19.28
CA ILE A 260 15.90 -11.26 19.72
C ILE A 260 16.08 -12.61 20.40
N GLU A 261 15.20 -12.97 21.34
CA GLU A 261 15.23 -14.27 22.04
C GLU A 261 15.14 -15.45 21.05
N LYS A 262 14.24 -15.37 20.07
CA LYS A 262 14.12 -16.41 19.03
C LYS A 262 15.38 -16.52 18.17
N ARG A 263 16.04 -15.42 17.83
CA ARG A 263 17.32 -15.45 17.08
C ARG A 263 18.45 -16.09 17.89
N LEU A 264 18.57 -15.74 19.17
CA LEU A 264 19.59 -16.30 20.06
C LEU A 264 19.41 -17.82 20.26
N THR A 265 18.17 -18.29 20.41
CA THR A 265 17.87 -19.73 20.54
C THR A 265 18.17 -20.52 19.27
N MET A 266 17.96 -19.95 18.07
CA MET A 266 18.35 -20.60 16.81
C MET A 266 19.86 -20.64 16.62
N SER A 267 20.60 -19.61 17.07
CA SER A 267 22.06 -19.57 16.93
C SER A 267 22.78 -20.60 17.80
N LYS A 268 22.20 -21.01 18.94
CA LYS A 268 22.78 -22.02 19.84
C LYS A 268 22.57 -23.47 19.36
N LYS A 269 21.71 -23.68 18.35
CA LYS A 269 21.38 -25.01 17.80
C LYS A 269 22.15 -25.35 16.53
N LYS A 270 23.00 -24.43 16.04
CA LYS A 270 23.93 -24.64 14.93
C LYS A 270 25.33 -24.86 15.50
#